data_AF-A0A1F5K1M6-F1
#
_entry.id   AF-A0A1F5K1M6-F1
#
_cell.length_a   1.000
_cell.length_b   1.000
_cell.length_c   1.000
_cell.angle_alpha   90.00
_cell.angle_beta   90.00
_cell.angle_gamma   90.00
#
_symmetry.space_group_name_H-M   'P 1'
#
loop_
_entity.id
_entity.type
_entity.pdbx_description
1 polymer ?
#
loop_
_entity_poly.entity_id
_entity_poly.type
_entity_poly.pdbx_seq_one_letter_code
_entity_poly.pdbx_strand_id
1 'polypeptide(L)'
;MVKKSQVKKQEDKKFHQELISQMLTLATTGFGLVAALAWNQTIQDFVKAFIEPRIPGSGLLSRLIYAILITGLAVFITYQLSRLASHFGARK
;
A
#
# COMPACT_ATOMS: atom_id res chain seq x y z
N MET A 1 -25.73 -39.65 14.55
CA MET A 1 -25.96 -38.24 14.96
C MET A 1 -24.68 -37.42 15.14
N VAL A 2 -23.54 -37.97 15.56
CA VAL A 2 -22.28 -37.24 15.82
C VAL A 2 -21.64 -36.58 14.58
N LYS A 3 -21.76 -37.18 13.39
CA LYS A 3 -21.14 -36.68 12.14
C LYS A 3 -21.74 -35.35 11.66
N LYS A 4 -23.04 -35.12 11.91
CA LYS A 4 -23.77 -33.91 11.48
C LYS A 4 -23.33 -32.67 12.28
N SER A 5 -23.00 -32.86 13.56
CA SER A 5 -22.54 -31.80 14.47
C SER A 5 -21.11 -31.32 14.15
N GLN A 6 -20.24 -32.25 13.72
CA GLN A 6 -18.86 -31.94 13.34
C GLN A 6 -18.78 -31.20 12.00
N VAL A 7 -19.64 -31.55 11.03
CA VAL A 7 -19.73 -30.87 9.73
C VAL A 7 -20.19 -29.42 9.90
N LYS A 8 -21.26 -29.18 10.69
CA LYS A 8 -21.76 -27.82 10.95
C LYS A 8 -20.70 -26.89 11.59
N LYS A 9 -19.96 -27.41 12.57
CA LYS A 9 -18.89 -26.66 13.27
C LYS A 9 -17.69 -26.34 12.38
N GLN A 10 -17.41 -27.16 11.36
CA GLN A 10 -16.37 -26.87 10.36
C GLN A 10 -16.84 -25.86 9.32
N GLU A 11 -18.11 -25.92 8.92
CA GLU A 11 -18.74 -24.99 7.99
C GLU A 11 -18.79 -23.57 8.57
N ASP A 12 -19.20 -23.43 9.84
CA ASP A 12 -19.21 -22.16 10.55
C ASP A 12 -17.80 -21.54 10.61
N LYS A 13 -16.77 -22.33 10.94
CA LYS A 13 -15.38 -21.84 10.98
C LYS A 13 -14.88 -21.36 9.62
N LYS A 14 -15.17 -22.10 8.55
CA LYS A 14 -14.80 -21.70 7.19
C LYS A 14 -15.49 -20.40 6.77
N PHE A 15 -16.77 -20.25 7.10
CA PHE A 15 -17.50 -19.02 6.85
C PHE A 15 -16.91 -17.81 7.58
N HIS A 16 -16.60 -17.94 8.87
CA HIS A 16 -15.98 -16.85 9.63
C HIS A 16 -14.59 -16.48 9.10
N GLN A 17 -13.80 -17.47 8.66
CA GLN A 17 -12.50 -17.23 8.03
C GLN A 17 -12.65 -16.44 6.73
N GLU A 18 -13.60 -16.83 5.87
CA GLU A 18 -13.87 -16.15 4.61
C GLU A 18 -14.36 -14.71 4.84
N LEU A 19 -15.27 -14.51 5.80
CA LEU A 19 -15.73 -13.18 6.18
C LEU A 19 -14.58 -12.28 6.66
N ILE A 20 -13.73 -12.78 7.55
CA ILE A 20 -12.58 -12.00 8.05
C ILE A 20 -11.60 -11.69 6.92
N SER A 21 -11.36 -12.65 6.01
CA SER A 21 -10.51 -12.45 4.83
C SER A 21 -11.06 -11.34 3.91
N GLN A 22 -12.37 -11.35 3.66
CA GLN A 22 -13.03 -10.32 2.85
C GLN A 22 -12.98 -8.95 3.53
N MET A 23 -13.26 -8.89 4.84
CA MET A 23 -13.14 -7.65 5.61
C MET A 23 -11.73 -7.10 5.60
N LEU A 24 -10.72 -7.95 5.78
CA LEU A 24 -9.30 -7.56 5.73
C LEU A 24 -8.94 -7.03 4.34
N THR A 25 -9.39 -7.70 3.28
CA THR A 25 -9.16 -7.27 1.89
C THR A 25 -9.78 -5.90 1.65
N LEU A 26 -11.04 -5.70 2.06
CA LEU A 26 -11.76 -4.43 1.89
C LEU A 26 -11.09 -3.30 2.67
N ALA A 27 -10.73 -3.55 3.94
CA ALA A 27 -10.06 -2.58 4.78
C ALA A 27 -8.67 -2.22 4.23
N THR A 28 -7.86 -3.22 3.89
CA THR A 28 -6.49 -3.00 3.37
C THR A 28 -6.52 -2.28 2.04
N THR A 29 -7.48 -2.59 1.17
CA THR A 29 -7.65 -1.89 -0.12
C THR A 29 -8.08 -0.44 0.08
N GLY A 30 -9.06 -0.20 0.95
CA GLY A 30 -9.51 1.15 1.30
C GLY A 30 -8.39 1.99 1.92
N PHE A 31 -7.68 1.46 2.90
CA PHE A 31 -6.54 2.14 3.52
C PHE A 31 -5.36 2.31 2.56
N GLY A 32 -5.11 1.36 1.66
CA GLY A 32 -4.10 1.49 0.61
C GLY A 32 -4.38 2.68 -0.30
N LEU A 33 -5.65 2.88 -0.70
CA LEU A 33 -6.06 4.05 -1.49
C LEU A 33 -5.87 5.36 -0.71
N VAL A 34 -6.32 5.42 0.54
CA VAL A 34 -6.16 6.61 1.40
C VAL A 34 -4.68 6.93 1.60
N ALA A 35 -3.84 5.92 1.85
CA ALA A 35 -2.40 6.09 2.02
C ALA A 35 -1.73 6.63 0.73
N ALA A 36 -2.12 6.12 -0.43
CA ALA A 36 -1.62 6.61 -1.71
C ALA A 36 -1.97 8.08 -1.94
N LEU A 37 -3.20 8.49 -1.62
CA LEU A 37 -3.65 9.88 -1.72
C LEU A 37 -2.90 10.80 -0.74
N ALA A 38 -2.72 10.36 0.51
CA ALA A 38 -2.02 11.12 1.54
C ALA A 38 -0.54 11.35 1.17
N TRP A 39 0.15 10.32 0.64
CA TRP A 39 1.53 10.47 0.17
C TRP A 39 1.64 11.39 -1.03
N ASN A 40 0.72 11.30 -1.99
CA ASN A 40 0.66 12.21 -3.14
C ASN A 40 0.58 13.68 -2.68
N GLN A 41 -0.36 13.99 -1.77
CA GLN A 41 -0.51 15.34 -1.22
C GLN A 41 0.73 15.78 -0.42
N THR A 42 1.24 14.92 0.45
CA THR A 42 2.40 15.22 1.30
C THR A 42 3.63 15.58 0.47
N ILE A 43 3.92 14.83 -0.59
CA ILE A 43 5.08 15.10 -1.45
C ILE A 43 4.87 16.42 -2.21
N GLN A 44 3.65 16.68 -2.71
CA GLN A 44 3.35 17.95 -3.38
C GLN A 44 3.53 19.15 -2.44
N ASP A 45 2.98 19.08 -1.23
CA ASP A 45 3.08 20.17 -0.26
C ASP A 45 4.52 20.34 0.23
N PHE A 46 5.26 19.25 0.39
CA PHE A 46 6.70 19.30 0.69
C PHE A 46 7.48 20.04 -0.41
N VAL A 47 7.26 19.71 -1.68
CA VAL A 47 7.93 20.39 -2.80
C VAL A 47 7.54 21.88 -2.83
N LYS A 48 6.27 22.21 -2.65
CA LYS A 48 5.80 23.60 -2.58
C LYS A 48 6.38 24.38 -1.41
N ALA A 49 6.49 23.76 -0.23
CA ALA A 49 6.95 24.45 0.97
C ALA A 49 8.48 24.59 1.03
N PHE A 50 9.22 23.59 0.57
CA PHE A 50 10.68 23.53 0.76
C PHE A 50 11.50 23.78 -0.50
N ILE A 51 10.94 23.53 -1.70
CA ILE A 51 11.69 23.56 -2.96
C ILE A 51 11.30 24.76 -3.82
N GLU A 52 10.00 25.05 -3.98
CA GLU A 52 9.53 26.22 -4.76
C GLU A 52 10.12 27.56 -4.27
N PRO A 53 10.19 27.87 -2.96
CA PRO A 53 10.72 29.16 -2.50
C PRO A 53 12.24 29.30 -2.70
N ARG A 54 12.95 28.18 -2.92
CA ARG A 54 14.41 28.14 -3.03
C ARG A 54 14.92 28.18 -4.47
N ILE A 55 14.05 27.99 -5.45
CA ILE A 55 14.42 27.91 -6.86
C ILE A 55 13.62 28.94 -7.66
N PRO A 56 14.25 30.02 -8.17
CA PRO A 56 13.58 30.96 -9.06
C PRO A 56 13.37 30.28 -10.42
N GLY A 57 12.15 29.85 -10.69
CA GLY A 57 11.79 29.19 -11.94
C GLY A 57 10.35 28.69 -11.89
N SER A 58 9.61 28.87 -12.98
CA SER A 58 8.19 28.54 -13.11
C SER A 58 7.83 27.16 -12.54
N GLY A 59 6.57 26.98 -12.10
CA GLY A 59 6.05 25.75 -11.47
C GLY A 59 6.26 24.44 -12.27
N LEU A 60 6.82 24.50 -13.48
CA LEU A 60 7.31 23.35 -14.23
C LEU A 60 8.51 22.67 -13.54
N LEU A 61 9.47 23.42 -12.99
CA LEU A 61 10.63 22.88 -12.26
C LEU A 61 10.20 22.17 -10.97
N SER A 62 9.22 22.74 -10.27
CA SER A 62 8.55 22.12 -9.11
C SER A 62 7.94 20.75 -9.46
N ARG A 63 7.19 20.68 -10.56
CA ARG A 63 6.59 19.42 -11.06
C ARG A 63 7.64 18.38 -11.47
N LEU A 64 8.75 18.82 -12.06
CA LEU A 64 9.87 17.95 -12.42
C LEU A 64 10.52 17.32 -11.19
N ILE A 65 10.74 18.10 -10.13
CA ILE A 65 11.31 17.60 -8.87
C ILE A 65 10.34 16.64 -8.18
N TYR A 66 9.05 16.98 -8.14
CA TYR A 66 8.00 16.06 -7.70
C TYR A 66 8.05 14.72 -8.45
N ALA A 67 8.17 14.75 -9.78
CA ALA A 67 8.23 13.55 -10.62
C ALA A 67 9.47 12.67 -10.32
N ILE A 68 10.62 13.29 -10.08
CA ILE A 68 11.85 12.56 -9.70
C ILE A 68 11.69 11.94 -8.31
N LEU A 69 11.15 12.67 -7.34
CA LEU A 69 10.95 12.19 -5.98
C LEU A 69 9.99 11.00 -5.93
N ILE A 70 8.84 11.10 -6.60
CA ILE A 70 7.86 10.00 -6.60
C ILE A 70 8.41 8.76 -7.32
N THR A 71 9.20 8.95 -8.39
CA THR A 71 9.85 7.84 -9.10
C THR A 71 10.90 7.15 -8.22
N GLY A 72 11.75 7.94 -7.54
CA GLY A 72 12.73 7.40 -6.60
C GLY A 72 12.08 6.63 -5.46
N LEU A 73 11.00 7.17 -4.88
CA LEU A 73 10.24 6.51 -3.81
C LEU A 73 9.57 5.22 -4.30
N ALA A 74 8.99 5.22 -5.51
CA ALA A 74 8.42 4.02 -6.12
C ALA A 74 9.47 2.92 -6.34
N VAL A 75 10.64 3.26 -6.88
CA VAL A 75 11.75 2.32 -7.06
C VAL A 75 12.25 1.80 -5.71
N PHE A 76 12.39 2.67 -4.72
CA PHE A 76 12.83 2.28 -3.38
C PHE A 76 11.86 1.29 -2.72
N ILE A 77 10.55 1.60 -2.73
CA ILE A 77 9.52 0.73 -2.16
C ILE A 77 9.48 -0.60 -2.92
N THR A 78 9.43 -0.58 -4.25
CA THR A 78 9.36 -1.81 -5.05
C THR A 78 10.62 -2.68 -4.88
N TYR A 79 11.80 -2.08 -4.78
CA TYR A 79 13.05 -2.79 -4.47
C TYR A 79 13.01 -3.44 -3.09
N GLN A 80 12.58 -2.71 -2.06
CA GLN A 80 12.47 -3.25 -0.70
C GLN A 80 11.44 -4.38 -0.61
N LEU A 81 10.30 -4.24 -1.29
CA LEU A 81 9.29 -5.30 -1.39
C LEU A 81 9.84 -6.52 -2.14
N SER A 82 10.57 -6.32 -3.25
CA SER A 82 11.21 -7.40 -4.00
C SER A 82 12.21 -8.19 -3.13
N ARG A 83 13.01 -7.50 -2.32
CA ARG A 83 13.95 -8.11 -1.38
C ARG A 83 13.26 -8.87 -0.25
N LEU A 84 12.16 -8.35 0.29
CA LEU A 84 11.35 -9.07 1.28
C LEU A 84 10.73 -10.32 0.64
N ALA A 85 10.16 -10.18 -0.55
CA ALA A 85 9.57 -11.28 -1.29
C ALA A 85 10.59 -12.37 -1.62
N SER A 86 11.84 -12.05 -1.96
CA SER A 86 12.88 -13.05 -2.20
C SER A 86 13.33 -13.76 -0.91
N HIS A 87 13.37 -13.05 0.22
CA HIS A 87 13.70 -13.64 1.51
C HIS A 87 12.64 -14.65 2.00
N PHE A 88 11.35 -14.34 1.82
CA PHE A 88 10.26 -15.25 2.17
C PHE A 88 9.95 -16.28 1.07
N GLY A 89 10.21 -15.94 -0.20
CA GLY A 89 9.94 -16.76 -1.38
C GLY A 89 11.00 -17.80 -1.73
N ALA A 90 12.18 -17.76 -1.09
CA ALA A 90 13.20 -18.82 -1.20
C ALA A 90 12.84 -20.10 -0.40
N ARG A 91 11.64 -20.16 0.21
CA ARG A 91 11.02 -21.40 0.70
C ARG A 91 9.75 -21.69 -0.11
N LYS A 92 9.92 -21.98 -1.39
CA LYS A 92 8.99 -22.84 -2.12
C LYS A 92 9.77 -23.91 -2.85
#